data_AF-A0A661GCZ9-F1
#
_entry.id   AF-A0A661GCZ9-F1
#
_cell.length_a   1.000
_cell.length_b   1.000
_cell.length_c   1.000
_cell.angle_alpha   90.00
_cell.angle_beta   90.00
_cell.angle_gamma   90.00
#
_symmetry.space_group_name_H-M   'P 1'
#
loop_
_entity.id
_entity.type
_entity.pdbx_description
1 polymer ?
#
loop_
_entity_poly.entity_id
_entity_poly.type
_entity_poly.pdbx_seq_one_letter_code
_entity_poly.pdbx_strand_id
1 'polypeptide(L)'
;MARSASVPGPTANTADLVRTAYDGEKALETVAYLDQYVRWPGNRGFDAGIDHVASRIESAGFVAEETAAAGARLTYRIEAYPMTQPAWEPMAAAVTITGQDTPVLEFTSNRNMLAVGSFSTPEGGITAELIDVGSGTPAELDAAEIQGRIVLAEGE
;
A
#
# COMPACT_ATOMS: atom_id res chain seq x y z
N MET A 1 -33.22 37.27 5.08
CA MET A 1 -32.91 36.23 6.08
C MET A 1 -31.46 36.40 6.50
N ALA A 2 -31.20 36.85 7.72
CA ALA A 2 -29.84 37.01 8.23
C ALA A 2 -29.35 35.64 8.75
N ARG A 3 -28.22 35.14 8.22
CA ARG A 3 -27.56 33.95 8.78
C ARG A 3 -27.05 34.30 10.17
N SER A 4 -27.47 33.53 11.18
CA SER A 4 -26.90 33.59 12.52
C SER A 4 -25.40 33.29 12.43
N ALA A 5 -24.55 34.15 13.00
CA ALA A 5 -23.12 33.90 13.09
C ALA A 5 -22.89 32.72 14.05
N SER A 6 -22.24 31.66 13.60
CA SER A 6 -21.93 30.51 14.47
C SER A 6 -20.93 30.93 15.54
N VAL A 7 -21.23 30.65 16.80
CA VAL A 7 -20.28 30.81 17.90
C VAL A 7 -19.08 29.88 17.62
N PRO A 8 -17.84 30.38 17.57
CA PRO A 8 -16.68 29.55 17.34
C PRO A 8 -16.55 28.49 18.44
N GLY A 9 -16.32 27.23 18.06
CA GLY A 9 -16.08 26.16 19.01
C GLY A 9 -14.79 26.38 19.83
N PRO A 10 -14.59 25.64 20.93
CA PRO A 10 -13.46 25.85 21.86
C PRO A 10 -12.07 25.71 21.22
N THR A 11 -11.97 25.14 20.01
CA THR A 11 -10.74 24.94 19.25
C THR A 11 -10.59 25.89 18.06
N ALA A 12 -11.54 26.81 17.82
CA ALA A 12 -11.56 27.65 16.62
C ALA A 12 -10.26 28.46 16.44
N ASN A 13 -9.74 29.02 17.53
CA ASN A 13 -8.47 29.76 17.50
C ASN A 13 -7.28 28.87 17.13
N THR A 14 -7.25 27.62 17.62
CA THR A 14 -6.21 26.65 17.25
C THR A 14 -6.34 26.22 15.79
N ALA A 15 -7.57 25.98 15.33
CA ALA A 15 -7.85 25.60 13.95
C ALA A 15 -7.39 26.68 12.96
N ASP A 16 -7.62 27.96 13.28
CA ASP A 16 -7.18 29.08 12.45
C ASP A 16 -5.65 29.23 12.43
N LEU A 17 -4.97 28.97 13.56
CA LEU A 17 -3.51 28.98 13.64
C LEU A 17 -2.88 27.90 12.74
N VAL A 18 -3.41 26.67 12.77
CA VAL A 18 -2.87 25.57 11.94
C VAL A 18 -3.35 25.63 10.50
N ARG A 19 -4.44 26.35 10.21
CA ARG A 19 -5.03 26.37 8.86
C ARG A 19 -4.05 26.88 7.81
N THR A 20 -3.24 27.88 8.18
CA THR A 20 -2.21 28.47 7.31
C THR A 20 -1.04 27.52 7.02
N ALA A 21 -0.90 26.46 7.81
CA ALA A 21 0.13 25.43 7.62
C ALA A 21 -0.34 24.24 6.78
N TYR A 22 -1.64 24.15 6.44
CA TYR A 22 -2.10 23.12 5.50
C TYR A 22 -1.58 23.42 4.10
N ASP A 23 -1.04 22.38 3.49
CA ASP A 23 -0.40 22.44 2.19
C ASP A 23 -0.81 21.20 1.39
N GLY A 24 -1.65 21.42 0.38
CA GLY A 24 -2.17 20.35 -0.47
C GLY A 24 -1.10 19.73 -1.36
N GLU A 25 -0.08 20.49 -1.73
CA GLU A 25 1.04 19.99 -2.53
C GLU A 25 1.87 19.01 -1.72
N LYS A 26 2.22 19.37 -0.46
CA LYS A 26 2.91 18.45 0.46
C LYS A 26 2.11 17.21 0.78
N ALA A 27 0.78 17.33 0.86
CA ALA A 27 -0.11 16.17 1.03
C ALA A 27 -0.05 15.26 -0.20
N LEU A 28 -0.14 15.83 -1.40
CA LEU A 28 -0.05 15.09 -2.66
C LEU A 28 1.32 14.41 -2.84
N GLU A 29 2.42 15.10 -2.51
CA GLU A 29 3.77 14.50 -2.51
C GLU A 29 3.87 13.29 -1.60
N THR A 30 3.23 13.35 -0.43
CA THR A 30 3.23 12.23 0.53
C THR A 30 2.48 11.04 -0.05
N VAL A 31 1.31 11.28 -0.65
CA VAL A 31 0.57 10.24 -1.38
C VAL A 31 1.41 9.68 -2.53
N ALA A 32 1.99 10.53 -3.36
CA ALA A 32 2.79 10.13 -4.52
C ALA A 32 4.03 9.32 -4.14
N TYR A 33 4.69 9.64 -3.03
CA TYR A 33 5.78 8.83 -2.50
C TYR A 33 5.29 7.45 -2.06
N LEU A 34 4.23 7.41 -1.25
CA LEU A 34 3.72 6.15 -0.70
C LEU A 34 3.16 5.24 -1.80
N ASP A 35 2.49 5.80 -2.81
CA ASP A 35 1.82 5.06 -3.89
C ASP A 35 2.77 4.20 -4.74
N GLN A 36 4.08 4.46 -4.66
CA GLN A 36 5.10 3.64 -5.32
C GLN A 36 5.19 2.23 -4.74
N TYR A 37 4.66 2.02 -3.53
CA TYR A 37 4.84 0.81 -2.74
C TYR A 37 3.53 0.08 -2.42
N VAL A 38 3.61 -1.25 -2.39
CA VAL A 38 2.68 -2.08 -1.62
C VAL A 38 3.15 -2.07 -0.16
N ARG A 39 2.27 -1.75 0.79
CA ARG A 39 2.65 -1.43 2.19
C ARG A 39 2.05 -2.41 3.20
N TRP A 40 2.36 -3.70 3.07
CA TRP A 40 1.98 -4.71 4.06
C TRP A 40 2.90 -4.61 5.30
N PRO A 41 2.38 -4.86 6.51
CA PRO A 41 3.19 -4.80 7.72
C PRO A 41 4.48 -5.61 7.60
N GLY A 42 5.60 -4.96 7.96
CA GLY A 42 6.94 -5.54 7.94
C GLY A 42 7.56 -5.74 6.56
N ASN A 43 6.91 -5.29 5.48
CA ASN A 43 7.53 -5.27 4.16
C ASN A 43 8.28 -3.95 3.94
N ARG A 44 9.16 -3.91 2.93
CA ARG A 44 9.99 -2.74 2.64
C ARG A 44 9.20 -1.47 2.35
N GLY A 45 8.01 -1.61 1.75
CA GLY A 45 7.13 -0.47 1.44
C GLY A 45 6.50 0.16 2.68
N PHE A 46 6.18 -0.66 3.69
CA PHE A 46 5.68 -0.22 4.97
C PHE A 46 6.76 0.54 5.74
N ASP A 47 7.98 -0.02 5.83
CA ASP A 47 9.11 0.62 6.50
C ASP A 47 9.50 1.94 5.81
N ALA A 48 9.55 1.96 4.48
CA ALA A 48 9.78 3.20 3.72
C ALA A 48 8.75 4.28 4.03
N GLY A 49 7.49 3.90 4.28
CA GLY A 49 6.45 4.83 4.70
C GLY A 49 6.70 5.43 6.09
N ILE A 50 7.15 4.62 7.05
CA ILE A 50 7.52 5.07 8.39
C ILE A 50 8.71 6.04 8.29
N ASP A 51 9.75 5.67 7.55
CA ASP A 51 10.96 6.47 7.37
C ASP A 51 10.66 7.81 6.69
N HIS A 52 9.74 7.83 5.73
CA HIS A 52 9.30 9.06 5.07
C HIS A 52 8.60 10.01 6.04
N VAL A 53 7.77 9.50 6.95
CA VAL A 53 7.14 10.32 7.99
C VAL A 53 8.19 10.80 9.01
N ALA A 54 9.08 9.91 9.45
CA ALA A 54 10.15 10.23 10.40
C ALA A 54 11.05 11.36 9.86
N SER A 55 11.52 11.25 8.62
CA SER A 55 12.35 12.28 7.99
C SER A 55 11.63 13.64 7.85
N ARG A 56 10.31 13.64 7.62
CA ARG A 56 9.50 14.87 7.56
C ARG A 56 9.37 15.55 8.92
N ILE A 57 9.15 14.78 9.99
CA ILE A 57 9.07 15.36 11.35
C ILE A 57 10.45 15.80 11.86
N GLU A 58 11.51 15.06 11.53
CA GLU A 58 12.89 15.50 11.79
C GLU A 58 13.19 16.84 11.11
N SER A 59 12.82 16.96 9.82
CA SER A 59 12.97 18.21 9.06
C SER A 59 12.14 19.37 9.64
N ALA A 60 11.09 19.07 10.41
CA ALA A 60 10.28 20.04 11.14
C ALA A 60 10.85 20.38 12.54
N GLY A 61 11.99 19.79 12.93
CA GLY A 61 12.69 20.08 14.17
C GLY A 61 12.45 19.07 15.30
N PHE A 62 11.84 17.93 15.02
CA PHE A 62 11.79 16.82 15.98
C PHE A 62 13.16 16.11 16.05
N VAL A 63 13.47 15.51 17.20
CA VAL A 63 14.72 14.78 17.42
C VAL A 63 14.41 13.35 17.88
N ALA A 64 15.19 12.37 17.43
CA ALA A 64 15.02 10.99 17.86
C ALA A 64 15.20 10.89 19.39
N GLU A 65 14.24 10.26 20.09
CA GLU A 65 14.19 10.19 21.55
C GLU A 65 15.47 9.60 22.15
N GLU A 66 16.06 8.62 21.47
CA GLU A 66 17.31 7.96 21.84
C GLU A 66 18.54 8.89 21.90
N THR A 67 18.51 10.01 21.16
CA THR A 67 19.60 11.00 21.13
C THR A 67 19.20 12.36 21.70
N ALA A 68 17.93 12.52 22.09
CA ALA A 68 17.40 13.80 22.54
C ALA A 68 17.97 14.22 23.90
N ALA A 69 18.24 15.52 24.06
CA ALA A 69 18.64 16.07 25.35
C ALA A 69 17.52 15.95 26.39
N ALA A 70 17.87 15.80 27.67
CA ALA A 70 16.89 15.76 28.75
C ALA A 70 16.01 17.02 28.75
N GLY A 71 14.70 16.84 28.68
CA GLY A 71 13.71 17.93 28.62
C GLY A 71 13.38 18.42 27.21
N ALA A 72 13.93 17.80 26.15
CA ALA A 72 13.46 18.01 24.78
C ALA A 72 11.97 17.67 24.68
N ARG A 73 11.20 18.56 24.01
CA ARG A 73 9.74 18.43 23.91
C ARG A 73 9.27 17.85 22.57
N LEU A 74 10.01 18.09 21.50
CA LEU A 74 9.70 17.62 20.15
C LEU A 74 10.58 16.40 19.87
N THR A 75 10.18 15.25 20.40
CA THR A 75 10.87 13.99 20.17
C THR A 75 9.99 13.01 19.41
N TYR A 76 10.61 12.06 18.74
CA TYR A 76 9.92 10.93 18.12
C TYR A 76 10.70 9.63 18.35
N ARG A 77 10.03 8.50 18.20
CA ARG A 77 10.65 7.17 18.18
C ARG A 77 9.91 6.27 17.23
N ILE A 78 10.62 5.30 16.67
CA ILE A 78 10.03 4.23 15.87
C ILE A 78 9.87 3.00 16.76
N GLU A 79 8.65 2.49 16.85
CA GLU A 79 8.37 1.26 17.59
C GLU A 79 8.44 0.05 16.66
N ALA A 80 9.22 -0.94 17.05
CA ALA A 80 9.32 -2.22 16.34
C ALA A 80 8.61 -3.32 17.13
N TYR A 81 7.76 -4.08 16.45
CA TYR A 81 7.05 -5.23 17.01
C TYR A 81 7.38 -6.49 16.21
N PRO A 82 7.69 -7.63 16.85
CA PRO A 82 8.02 -8.85 16.14
C PRO A 82 6.80 -9.42 15.42
N MET A 83 7.00 -9.93 14.20
CA MET A 83 5.97 -10.64 13.44
C MET A 83 6.02 -12.14 13.70
N THR A 84 4.86 -12.79 13.69
CA THR A 84 4.73 -14.26 13.82
C THR A 84 4.91 -14.99 12.50
N GLN A 85 4.85 -14.28 11.37
CA GLN A 85 5.01 -14.79 10.01
C GLN A 85 5.91 -13.84 9.20
N PRO A 86 6.62 -14.33 8.17
CA PRO A 86 7.34 -13.46 7.25
C PRO A 86 6.43 -12.42 6.61
N ALA A 87 6.97 -11.22 6.38
CA ALA A 87 6.26 -10.19 5.63
C ALA A 87 6.08 -10.61 4.17
N TRP A 88 4.94 -10.26 3.58
CA TRP A 88 4.68 -10.48 2.16
C TRP A 88 5.12 -9.26 1.35
N GLU A 89 6.07 -9.46 0.44
CA GLU A 89 6.59 -8.43 -0.46
C GLU A 89 6.50 -8.90 -1.92
N PRO A 90 5.65 -8.27 -2.74
CA PRO A 90 5.65 -8.51 -4.18
C PRO A 90 6.91 -7.92 -4.81
N MET A 91 7.66 -8.75 -5.55
CA MET A 91 8.89 -8.30 -6.22
C MET A 91 8.67 -7.94 -7.69
N ALA A 92 8.00 -8.82 -8.43
CA ALA A 92 7.63 -8.64 -9.83
C ALA A 92 6.48 -9.59 -10.18
N ALA A 93 5.66 -9.22 -11.16
CA ALA A 93 4.67 -10.09 -11.75
C ALA A 93 4.31 -9.62 -13.15
N ALA A 94 3.97 -10.56 -14.02
CA ALA A 94 3.45 -10.29 -15.35
C ALA A 94 2.51 -11.42 -15.78
N VAL A 95 1.51 -11.09 -16.59
CA VAL A 95 0.67 -12.04 -17.31
C VAL A 95 0.80 -11.73 -18.79
N THR A 96 1.15 -12.74 -19.59
CA THR A 96 1.33 -12.61 -21.04
C THR A 96 0.49 -13.66 -21.76
N ILE A 97 0.16 -13.39 -23.02
CA ILE A 97 -0.46 -14.36 -23.91
C ILE A 97 0.62 -14.84 -24.87
N THR A 98 0.81 -16.15 -24.99
CA THR A 98 1.80 -16.73 -25.91
C THR A 98 1.63 -16.19 -27.32
N GLY A 99 2.70 -15.68 -27.91
CA GLY A 99 2.70 -15.05 -29.23
C GLY A 99 2.36 -13.56 -29.24
N GLN A 100 2.15 -12.93 -28.08
CA GLN A 100 2.03 -11.49 -27.94
C GLN A 100 3.24 -10.90 -27.22
N ASP A 101 3.74 -9.77 -27.73
CA ASP A 101 4.91 -9.09 -27.16
C ASP A 101 4.55 -8.17 -25.97
N THR A 102 3.27 -7.79 -25.84
CA THR A 102 2.80 -6.89 -24.79
C THR A 102 2.13 -7.68 -23.66
N PRO A 103 2.56 -7.53 -22.40
CA PRO A 103 1.87 -8.13 -21.25
C PRO A 103 0.43 -7.62 -21.12
N VAL A 104 -0.48 -8.52 -20.74
CA VAL A 104 -1.85 -8.16 -20.37
C VAL A 104 -1.86 -7.43 -19.03
N LEU A 105 -1.00 -7.86 -18.10
CA LEU A 105 -0.80 -7.24 -16.79
C LEU A 105 0.69 -7.22 -16.47
N GLU A 106 1.14 -6.15 -15.85
CA GLU A 106 2.51 -6.00 -15.37
C GLU A 106 2.54 -5.24 -14.04
N PHE A 107 3.28 -5.76 -13.06
CA PHE A 107 3.27 -5.22 -11.70
C PHE A 107 3.76 -3.76 -11.62
N THR A 108 4.66 -3.37 -12.52
CA THR A 108 5.21 -2.01 -12.62
C THR A 108 4.12 -0.97 -12.87
N SER A 109 3.10 -1.32 -13.64
CA SER A 109 1.97 -0.46 -14.02
C SER A 109 0.68 -0.75 -13.23
N ASN A 110 0.48 -1.99 -12.76
CA ASN A 110 -0.70 -2.40 -12.00
C ASN A 110 -0.31 -3.22 -10.76
N ARG A 111 -0.28 -2.55 -9.60
CA ARG A 111 0.04 -3.17 -8.30
C ARG A 111 -1.11 -3.99 -7.70
N ASN A 112 -2.33 -3.85 -8.23
CA ASN A 112 -3.53 -4.58 -7.78
C ASN A 112 -3.70 -5.95 -8.46
N MET A 113 -2.75 -6.37 -9.30
CA MET A 113 -2.86 -7.62 -10.06
C MET A 113 -2.57 -8.90 -9.25
N LEU A 114 -2.07 -8.77 -8.03
CA LEU A 114 -1.66 -9.90 -7.20
C LEU A 114 -2.63 -10.13 -6.05
N ALA A 115 -3.02 -11.39 -5.87
CA ALA A 115 -3.71 -11.82 -4.67
C ALA A 115 -2.76 -11.72 -3.46
N VAL A 116 -3.24 -11.12 -2.39
CA VAL A 116 -2.47 -10.96 -1.14
C VAL A 116 -2.07 -12.33 -0.61
N GLY A 117 -0.78 -12.50 -0.32
CA GLY A 117 -0.24 -13.77 0.18
C GLY A 117 0.02 -14.82 -0.89
N SER A 118 -0.15 -14.50 -2.18
CA SER A 118 0.17 -15.43 -3.26
C SER A 118 1.64 -15.84 -3.26
N PHE A 119 1.91 -17.07 -3.66
CA PHE A 119 3.26 -17.62 -3.82
C PHE A 119 3.87 -17.25 -5.18
N SER A 120 5.20 -17.22 -5.23
CA SER A 120 5.93 -17.09 -6.49
C SER A 120 5.70 -18.29 -7.38
N THR A 121 5.58 -18.05 -8.69
CA THR A 121 5.78 -19.11 -9.68
C THR A 121 7.22 -19.62 -9.63
N PRO A 122 7.50 -20.84 -10.13
CA PRO A 122 8.87 -21.30 -10.36
C PRO A 122 9.67 -20.32 -11.24
N GLU A 123 10.99 -20.47 -11.22
CA GLU A 123 11.86 -19.76 -12.15
C GLU A 123 11.43 -20.06 -13.60
N GLY A 124 11.33 -19.01 -14.43
CA GLY A 124 10.82 -19.10 -15.81
C GLY A 124 9.29 -19.01 -15.93
N GLY A 125 8.55 -19.00 -14.82
CA GLY A 125 7.09 -18.86 -14.81
C GLY A 125 6.34 -20.15 -15.15
N ILE A 126 5.03 -20.02 -15.34
CA ILE A 126 4.15 -21.11 -15.77
C ILE A 126 3.47 -20.69 -17.06
N THR A 127 3.53 -21.53 -18.09
CA THR A 127 2.75 -21.39 -19.32
C THR A 127 1.83 -22.59 -19.44
N ALA A 128 0.53 -22.34 -19.53
CA ALA A 128 -0.49 -23.36 -19.66
C ALA A 128 -1.72 -22.79 -20.37
N GLU A 129 -2.64 -23.67 -20.75
CA GLU A 129 -3.93 -23.30 -21.31
C GLU A 129 -4.74 -22.48 -20.29
N LEU A 130 -5.34 -21.38 -20.76
CA LEU A 130 -6.27 -20.57 -19.97
C LEU A 130 -7.69 -21.11 -20.18
N ILE A 131 -8.39 -21.40 -19.09
CA ILE A 131 -9.80 -21.76 -19.10
C ILE A 131 -10.61 -20.77 -18.27
N ASP A 132 -11.81 -20.45 -18.76
CA ASP A 132 -12.80 -19.66 -18.05
C ASP A 132 -13.76 -20.60 -17.31
N VAL A 133 -13.93 -20.38 -16.01
CA VAL A 133 -14.81 -21.18 -15.14
C VAL A 133 -15.99 -20.37 -14.59
N GLY A 134 -16.29 -19.20 -15.17
CA GLY A 134 -17.39 -18.35 -14.73
C GLY A 134 -17.12 -17.72 -13.37
N SER A 135 -18.04 -17.88 -12.41
CA SER A 135 -17.91 -17.27 -11.08
C SER A 135 -16.80 -17.90 -10.23
N GLY A 136 -16.32 -19.10 -10.59
CA GLY A 136 -15.27 -19.78 -9.84
C GLY A 136 -15.77 -20.40 -8.53
N THR A 137 -17.05 -20.73 -8.46
CA THR A 137 -17.61 -21.45 -7.31
C THR A 137 -16.97 -22.83 -7.15
N PRO A 138 -16.98 -23.44 -5.94
CA PRO A 138 -16.47 -24.80 -5.77
C PRO A 138 -17.07 -25.81 -6.74
N ALA A 139 -18.37 -25.71 -7.04
CA ALA A 139 -19.04 -26.61 -7.97
C ALA A 139 -18.58 -26.44 -9.43
N GLU A 140 -18.32 -25.20 -9.85
CA GLU A 140 -17.80 -24.92 -11.20
C GLU A 140 -16.35 -25.39 -11.35
N LEU A 141 -15.53 -25.18 -10.31
CA LEU A 141 -14.14 -25.67 -10.27
C LEU A 141 -14.09 -27.20 -10.29
N ASP A 142 -14.94 -27.87 -9.52
CA ASP A 142 -15.02 -29.34 -9.46
C ASP A 142 -15.53 -29.95 -10.79
N ALA A 143 -16.41 -29.24 -11.49
CA ALA A 143 -16.93 -29.67 -12.79
C ALA A 143 -15.97 -29.41 -13.94
N ALA A 144 -14.98 -28.52 -13.78
CA ALA A 144 -14.02 -28.16 -14.81
C ALA A 144 -12.78 -29.07 -14.78
N GLU A 145 -12.22 -29.38 -15.95
CA GLU A 145 -10.93 -30.09 -16.07
C GLU A 145 -9.74 -29.14 -15.80
N ILE A 146 -9.58 -28.71 -14.55
CA ILE A 146 -8.62 -27.63 -14.17
C ILE A 146 -7.16 -28.10 -14.05
N GLN A 147 -6.90 -29.40 -14.01
CA GLN A 147 -5.56 -29.93 -13.73
C GLN A 147 -4.54 -29.47 -14.77
N GLY A 148 -3.51 -28.74 -14.31
CA GLY A 148 -2.43 -28.25 -15.18
C GLY A 148 -2.81 -27.05 -16.06
N ARG A 149 -3.97 -26.43 -15.82
CA ARG A 149 -4.44 -25.25 -16.56
C ARG A 149 -4.37 -23.99 -15.69
N ILE A 150 -4.36 -22.81 -16.31
CA ILE A 150 -4.55 -21.53 -15.64
C ILE A 150 -6.05 -21.21 -15.67
N VAL A 151 -6.60 -20.82 -14.53
CA VAL A 151 -8.05 -20.57 -14.38
C VAL A 151 -8.31 -19.07 -14.34
N LEU A 152 -9.26 -18.62 -15.16
CA LEU A 152 -9.89 -17.30 -15.09
C LEU A 152 -11.27 -17.46 -14.45
N ALA A 153 -11.56 -16.62 -13.45
CA ALA A 153 -12.87 -16.55 -12.81
C ALA A 153 -13.23 -15.09 -12.51
N GLU A 154 -14.53 -14.77 -12.52
CA GLU A 154 -15.06 -13.43 -12.21
C GLU A 154 -14.90 -13.07 -10.72
N GLY A 155 -14.88 -14.09 -9.84
CA GLY A 155 -14.99 -13.92 -8.40
C GLY A 155 -16.45 -13.70 -7.97
N GLU A 156 -16.81 -14.18 -6.78
CA GLU A 156 -18.12 -13.94 -6.17
C GLU A 156 -18.28 -12.50 -5.63
#